data_AF-A0A382UYW5-F1
#
_entry.id   AF-A0A382UYW5-F1
#
_cell.length_a   1.000
_cell.length_b   1.000
_cell.length_c   1.000
_cell.angle_alpha   90.00
_cell.angle_beta   90.00
_cell.angle_gamma   90.00
#
_symmetry.space_group_name_H-M   'P 1'
#
loop_
_entity.id
_entity.type
_entity.pdbx_description
1 polymer ?
#
loop_
_entity_poly.entity_id
_entity_poly.type
_entity_poly.pdbx_seq_one_letter_code
_entity_poly.pdbx_strand_id
1 'polypeptide(L)'
;MDRQQQHLDYLFRSLQHHPSPYLIYEMDGSIKWANLAANYIFRMENLSDLTIKKIDTEEGVSKISNKDRIALSYETPVEVQLRNISFFIRTRVHLIPVEKSEGFLLIEVLCPSREGLEALQQTIACIEFDRIDLAYQKQVNLKTGKVTGIEALLRMRDEEGNIIPNDELIPQIEGESLFSLVVLASLVKLSEFFKV
;
A
#
# COMPACT_ATOMS: atom_id res chain seq x y z
N MET A 1 36.76 5.40 -8.27
CA MET A 1 35.41 5.06 -7.81
C MET A 1 35.19 3.59 -8.10
N ASP A 2 34.68 2.84 -7.13
CA ASP A 2 34.45 1.41 -7.26
C ASP A 2 33.36 1.13 -8.30
N ARG A 3 33.60 0.19 -9.23
CA ARG A 3 32.71 -0.08 -10.39
C ARG A 3 31.31 -0.50 -9.94
N GLN A 4 31.24 -1.16 -8.79
CA GLN A 4 30.00 -1.59 -8.14
C GLN A 4 29.16 -0.41 -7.64
N GLN A 5 29.81 0.60 -7.06
CA GLN A 5 29.13 1.81 -6.58
C GLN A 5 28.52 2.58 -7.76
N GLN A 6 29.22 2.65 -8.89
CA GLN A 6 28.69 3.27 -10.11
C GLN A 6 27.46 2.54 -10.68
N HIS A 7 27.41 1.22 -10.60
CA HIS A 7 26.23 0.44 -11.03
C HIS A 7 25.03 0.66 -10.11
N LEU A 8 25.24 0.75 -8.79
CA LEU A 8 24.18 1.05 -7.83
C LEU A 8 23.65 2.48 -8.03
N ASP A 9 24.54 3.45 -8.21
CA ASP A 9 24.17 4.83 -8.49
C ASP A 9 23.34 4.94 -9.78
N TYR A 10 23.69 4.16 -10.80
CA TYR A 10 22.93 4.08 -12.05
C TYR A 10 21.53 3.48 -11.82
N LEU A 11 21.44 2.37 -11.09
CA LEU A 11 20.16 1.74 -10.75
C LEU A 11 19.25 2.73 -10.03
N PHE A 12 19.76 3.44 -9.01
CA PHE A 12 18.98 4.43 -8.26
C PHE A 12 18.46 5.54 -9.18
N ARG A 13 19.32 6.07 -10.06
CA ARG A 13 18.91 7.10 -11.03
C ARG A 13 17.85 6.59 -12.01
N SER A 14 17.96 5.34 -12.47
CA SER A 14 16.97 4.77 -13.40
C SER A 14 15.60 4.56 -12.76
N LEU A 15 15.57 4.19 -11.47
CA LEU A 15 14.32 3.89 -10.76
C LEU A 15 13.68 5.11 -10.11
N GLN A 16 14.44 6.19 -9.92
CA GLN A 16 14.01 7.41 -9.22
C GLN A 16 12.68 7.97 -9.77
N HIS A 17 12.54 8.02 -11.10
CA HIS A 17 11.36 8.53 -11.80
C HIS A 17 10.47 7.43 -12.38
N HIS A 18 10.72 6.17 -12.04
CA HIS A 18 9.89 5.08 -12.54
C HIS A 18 8.47 5.18 -11.96
N PRO A 19 7.42 4.94 -12.74
CA PRO A 19 6.03 5.05 -12.27
C PRO A 19 5.68 3.98 -11.24
N SER A 20 6.27 2.77 -11.34
CA SER A 20 6.11 1.76 -10.30
C SER A 20 6.79 2.20 -8.99
N PRO A 21 6.19 1.90 -7.82
CA PRO A 21 6.76 2.25 -6.53
C PRO A 21 7.82 1.22 -6.14
N TYR A 22 9.04 1.70 -5.87
CA TYR A 22 10.17 0.87 -5.50
C TYR A 22 10.73 1.25 -4.13
N LEU A 23 11.09 0.22 -3.36
CA LEU A 23 11.80 0.33 -2.09
C LEU A 23 13.07 -0.52 -2.15
N ILE A 24 14.14 -0.04 -1.52
CA ILE A 24 15.33 -0.83 -1.24
C ILE A 24 15.32 -1.21 0.22
N TYR A 25 15.28 -2.51 0.45
CA TYR A 25 15.25 -3.13 1.76
C TYR A 25 16.55 -3.88 1.99
N GLU A 26 17.28 -3.49 3.03
CA GLU A 26 18.52 -4.13 3.44
C GLU A 26 18.20 -5.42 4.22
N MET A 27 19.14 -6.37 4.23
CA MET A 27 18.93 -7.66 4.89
C MET A 27 18.83 -7.55 6.43
N ASP A 28 19.20 -6.39 7.00
CA ASP A 28 19.02 -6.05 8.41
C ASP A 28 17.59 -5.64 8.79
N GLY A 29 16.69 -5.52 7.81
CA GLY A 29 15.30 -5.14 8.01
C GLY A 29 14.96 -3.68 7.74
N SER A 30 15.96 -2.85 7.39
CA SER A 30 15.76 -1.42 7.18
C SER A 30 15.42 -1.06 5.74
N ILE A 31 14.55 -0.05 5.56
CA ILE A 31 14.33 0.59 4.25
C ILE A 31 15.40 1.68 4.09
N LYS A 32 16.28 1.50 3.11
CA LYS A 32 17.37 2.44 2.84
C LYS A 32 16.99 3.53 1.85
N TRP A 33 16.04 3.23 0.96
CA TRP A 33 15.68 4.13 -0.12
C TRP A 33 14.28 3.83 -0.67
N ALA A 34 13.61 4.87 -1.13
CA ALA A 34 12.31 4.82 -1.80
C ALA A 34 12.32 5.77 -3.01
N ASN A 35 11.71 5.35 -4.11
CA ASN A 35 11.58 6.21 -5.28
C ASN A 35 10.42 7.22 -5.13
N LEU A 36 10.28 8.12 -6.11
CA LEU A 36 9.24 9.16 -6.06
C LEU A 36 7.82 8.58 -6.03
N ALA A 37 7.56 7.50 -6.77
CA ALA A 37 6.26 6.84 -6.76
C ALA A 37 5.92 6.21 -5.40
N ALA A 38 6.89 5.58 -4.73
CA ALA A 38 6.70 5.06 -3.37
C ALA A 38 6.43 6.19 -2.37
N ASN A 39 7.21 7.27 -2.42
CA ASN A 39 6.98 8.44 -1.58
C ASN A 39 5.61 9.07 -1.81
N TYR A 40 5.14 9.09 -3.06
CA TYR A 40 3.82 9.60 -3.43
C TYR A 40 2.69 8.75 -2.85
N ILE A 41 2.72 7.42 -3.05
CA ILE A 41 1.67 6.51 -2.61
C ILE A 41 1.57 6.47 -1.09
N PHE A 42 2.71 6.34 -0.42
CA PHE A 42 2.77 6.25 1.03
C PHE A 42 2.79 7.62 1.71
N ARG A 43 2.82 8.72 0.94
CA ARG A 43 2.95 10.09 1.44
C ARG A 43 4.06 10.20 2.49
N MET A 44 5.23 9.69 2.14
CA MET A 44 6.37 9.66 3.04
C MET A 44 7.09 11.00 3.03
N GLU A 45 7.27 11.58 4.20
CA GLU A 45 8.21 12.69 4.40
C GLU A 45 9.58 12.15 4.83
N ASN A 46 9.58 11.06 5.58
CA ASN A 46 10.78 10.39 6.07
C ASN A 46 10.72 8.89 5.77
N LEU A 47 11.88 8.25 5.55
CA LEU A 47 11.94 6.79 5.35
C LEU A 47 11.43 6.01 6.56
N SER A 48 11.52 6.58 7.77
CA SER A 48 11.00 6.00 9.01
C SER A 48 9.47 5.94 9.07
N ASP A 49 8.76 6.63 8.17
CA ASP A 49 7.30 6.59 8.12
C ASP A 49 6.81 5.21 7.69
N LEU A 50 7.60 4.48 6.91
CA LEU A 50 7.29 3.16 6.39
C LEU A 50 8.25 2.12 6.95
N THR A 51 7.69 1.02 7.43
CA THR A 51 8.46 -0.15 7.87
C THR A 51 7.85 -1.41 7.28
N ILE A 52 8.67 -2.44 7.09
CA ILE A 52 8.23 -3.75 6.63
C ILE A 52 8.35 -4.71 7.81
N LYS A 53 7.23 -5.29 8.25
CA LYS A 53 7.23 -6.11 9.47
C LYS A 53 7.81 -7.50 9.24
N LYS A 54 7.48 -8.11 8.11
CA LYS A 54 7.99 -9.42 7.72
C LYS A 54 7.96 -9.55 6.20
N ILE A 55 9.09 -9.98 5.65
CA ILE A 55 9.17 -10.57 4.31
C ILE A 55 9.49 -12.03 4.54
N ASP A 56 8.66 -12.96 4.07
CA ASP A 56 9.05 -14.37 4.07
C ASP A 56 10.17 -14.55 3.06
N THR A 57 11.39 -14.42 3.56
CA THR A 57 12.60 -14.75 2.82
C THR A 57 12.81 -16.26 2.80
N GLU A 58 12.30 -17.04 3.76
CA GLU A 58 12.58 -18.49 3.87
C GLU A 58 12.03 -19.32 2.69
N GLU A 59 10.86 -19.00 2.13
CA GLU A 59 10.32 -19.73 0.95
C GLU A 59 11.04 -19.35 -0.36
N GLY A 60 11.53 -18.11 -0.47
CA GLY A 60 12.35 -17.66 -1.60
C GLY A 60 13.81 -18.11 -1.50
N VAL A 61 14.32 -18.17 -0.26
CA VAL A 61 15.71 -18.52 0.09
C VAL A 61 15.92 -20.03 0.14
N SER A 62 14.93 -20.84 0.51
CA SER A 62 15.05 -22.31 0.49
C SER A 62 15.09 -22.92 -0.92
N LYS A 63 14.64 -22.19 -1.95
CA LYS A 63 14.89 -22.53 -3.37
C LYS A 63 16.30 -22.15 -3.85
N ILE A 64 17.12 -21.56 -2.97
CA ILE A 64 18.52 -21.21 -3.24
C ILE A 64 19.39 -22.46 -3.06
N SER A 65 19.20 -23.43 -3.94
CA SER A 65 20.29 -24.35 -4.28
C SER A 65 21.25 -23.59 -5.22
N ASN A 66 22.19 -22.88 -4.60
CA ASN A 66 23.51 -22.50 -5.08
C ASN A 66 23.83 -22.89 -6.54
N LYS A 67 23.67 -21.96 -7.52
CA LYS A 67 24.55 -21.89 -8.73
C LYS A 67 24.36 -20.73 -9.73
N ASP A 68 23.22 -20.04 -9.79
CA ASP A 68 23.03 -19.03 -10.85
C ASP A 68 23.02 -17.59 -10.31
N ARG A 69 23.93 -16.77 -10.85
CA ARG A 69 24.13 -15.33 -10.56
C ARG A 69 23.01 -14.44 -11.16
N ILE A 70 21.78 -14.95 -11.25
CA ILE A 70 20.64 -14.25 -11.86
C ILE A 70 19.85 -13.60 -10.72
N ALA A 71 19.41 -12.34 -10.92
CA ALA A 71 18.48 -11.70 -10.01
C ALA A 71 17.17 -12.51 -9.98
N LEU A 72 16.86 -13.11 -8.83
CA LEU A 72 15.64 -13.88 -8.64
C LEU A 72 14.53 -12.93 -8.18
N SER A 73 13.36 -13.06 -8.79
CA SER A 73 12.16 -12.32 -8.41
C SER A 73 11.00 -13.24 -8.10
N TYR A 74 10.25 -12.93 -7.04
CA TYR A 74 9.02 -13.62 -6.69
C TYR A 74 7.96 -12.63 -6.23
N GLU A 75 6.70 -12.98 -6.45
CA GLU A 75 5.56 -12.18 -5.98
C GLU A 75 5.12 -12.67 -4.62
N THR A 76 4.99 -11.76 -3.67
CA THR A 76 4.52 -12.07 -2.32
C THR A 76 3.81 -10.85 -1.73
N PRO A 77 2.72 -11.03 -0.98
CA PRO A 77 2.17 -9.96 -0.16
C PRO A 77 3.14 -9.66 0.99
N VAL A 78 3.44 -8.38 1.20
CA VAL A 78 4.31 -7.90 2.29
C VAL A 78 3.47 -7.11 3.27
N GLU A 79 3.58 -7.42 4.56
CA GLU A 79 2.97 -6.58 5.59
C GLU A 79 3.82 -5.33 5.79
N VAL A 80 3.23 -4.18 5.48
CA VAL A 80 3.82 -2.87 5.73
C VAL A 80 3.14 -2.22 6.91
N GLN A 81 3.94 -1.49 7.70
CA GLN A 81 3.43 -0.53 8.67
C GLN A 81 3.80 0.86 8.20
N LEU A 82 2.77 1.63 7.86
CA LEU A 82 2.86 3.03 7.51
C LEU A 82 2.36 3.84 8.71
N ARG A 83 3.28 4.49 9.43
CA ARG A 83 3.00 5.23 10.66
C ARG A 83 2.17 4.39 11.65
N ASN A 84 0.87 4.69 11.74
CA ASN A 84 -0.06 4.06 12.69
C ASN A 84 -0.94 2.97 12.07
N ILE A 85 -0.85 2.72 10.76
CA ILE A 85 -1.64 1.70 10.07
C ILE A 85 -0.76 0.55 9.60
N SER A 86 -1.31 -0.66 9.61
CA SER A 86 -0.64 -1.86 9.11
C SER A 86 -1.56 -2.58 8.12
N PHE A 87 -1.02 -2.95 6.97
CA PHE A 87 -1.76 -3.64 5.93
C PHE A 87 -0.82 -4.45 5.03
N PHE A 88 -1.37 -5.42 4.33
CA PHE A 88 -0.64 -6.15 3.30
C PHE A 88 -0.72 -5.45 1.97
N ILE A 89 0.39 -5.44 1.24
CA ILE A 89 0.47 -4.94 -0.12
C ILE A 89 1.09 -6.00 -1.03
N ARG A 90 0.55 -6.13 -2.24
CA ARG A 90 1.12 -7.05 -3.24
C ARG A 90 2.44 -6.50 -3.74
N THR A 91 3.48 -7.31 -3.67
CA THR A 91 4.81 -6.90 -4.11
C THR A 91 5.46 -7.93 -5.00
N ARG A 92 6.42 -7.47 -5.80
CA ARG A 92 7.45 -8.31 -6.40
C ARG A 92 8.78 -7.99 -5.74
N VAL A 93 9.41 -8.99 -5.15
CA VAL A 93 10.67 -8.87 -4.44
C VAL A 93 11.77 -9.40 -5.35
N HIS A 94 12.79 -8.59 -5.60
CA HIS A 94 14.00 -8.94 -6.35
C HIS A 94 15.20 -9.02 -5.41
N LEU A 95 15.92 -10.14 -5.40
CA LEU A 95 17.19 -10.25 -4.69
C LEU A 95 18.33 -9.72 -5.57
N ILE A 96 18.98 -8.64 -5.13
CA ILE A 96 20.13 -8.06 -5.83
C ILE A 96 21.42 -8.50 -5.11
N PRO A 97 22.19 -9.42 -5.70
CA PRO A 97 23.46 -9.83 -5.12
C PRO A 97 24.50 -8.72 -5.25
N VAL A 98 25.26 -8.50 -4.18
CA VAL A 98 26.32 -7.49 -4.12
C VAL A 98 27.60 -8.21 -3.71
N GLU A 99 28.66 -8.13 -4.52
CA GLU A 99 29.94 -8.79 -4.24
C GLU A 99 30.42 -8.41 -2.82
N LYS A 100 30.73 -9.42 -2.00
CA LYS A 100 31.22 -9.30 -0.61
C LYS A 100 30.22 -8.75 0.43
N SER A 101 28.92 -8.80 0.15
CA SER A 101 27.86 -8.54 1.15
C SER A 101 26.68 -9.49 0.96
N GLU A 102 25.72 -9.47 1.89
CA GLU A 102 24.50 -10.29 1.81
C GLU A 102 23.52 -9.84 0.71
N GLY A 103 23.82 -8.74 0.01
CA GLY A 103 22.94 -8.15 -1.00
C GLY A 103 21.83 -7.29 -0.38
N PHE A 104 20.88 -6.87 -1.21
CA PHE A 104 19.67 -6.17 -0.77
C PHE A 104 18.47 -6.65 -1.58
N LEU A 105 17.28 -6.38 -1.05
CA LEU A 105 16.02 -6.63 -1.74
C LEU A 105 15.53 -5.34 -2.40
N LEU A 106 15.21 -5.42 -3.69
CA LEU A 106 14.45 -4.40 -4.40
C LEU A 106 12.98 -4.84 -4.42
N ILE A 107 12.12 -4.07 -3.77
CA ILE A 107 10.70 -4.38 -3.62
C ILE A 107 9.91 -3.46 -4.54
N GLU A 108 9.23 -4.04 -5.51
CA GLU A 108 8.25 -3.36 -6.34
C GLU A 108 6.87 -3.54 -5.72
N VAL A 109 6.15 -2.44 -5.48
CA VAL A 109 4.72 -2.50 -5.17
C VAL A 109 3.95 -2.72 -6.48
N LEU A 110 3.14 -3.77 -6.53
CA LEU A 110 2.39 -4.12 -7.74
C LEU A 110 1.07 -3.36 -7.77
N CYS A 111 0.97 -2.38 -8.67
CA CYS A 111 -0.28 -1.71 -9.01
C CYS A 111 -0.65 -2.04 -10.47
N PRO A 112 -1.88 -2.51 -10.75
CA PRO A 112 -2.25 -2.99 -12.09
C PRO A 112 -2.43 -1.86 -13.12
N SER A 113 -2.66 -0.62 -12.66
CA SER A 113 -2.92 0.54 -13.50
C SER A 113 -2.53 1.83 -12.78
N ARG A 114 -2.50 2.95 -13.51
CA ARG A 114 -2.30 4.28 -12.93
C ARG A 114 -3.46 4.65 -12.01
N GLU A 115 -4.68 4.32 -12.42
CA GLU A 115 -5.90 4.53 -11.65
C GLU A 115 -5.86 3.72 -10.35
N GLY A 116 -5.33 2.49 -10.39
CA GLY A 116 -5.12 1.67 -9.19
C GLY A 116 -4.07 2.25 -8.25
N LEU A 117 -3.01 2.86 -8.80
CA LEU A 117 -1.99 3.55 -8.03
C LEU A 117 -2.55 4.79 -7.32
N GLU A 118 -3.30 5.61 -8.05
CA GLU A 118 -3.99 6.80 -7.51
C GLU A 118 -5.03 6.38 -6.45
N ALA A 119 -5.81 5.34 -6.72
CA ALA A 119 -6.80 4.81 -5.78
C ALA A 119 -6.15 4.28 -4.49
N LEU A 120 -5.02 3.57 -4.60
CA LEU A 120 -4.26 3.11 -3.46
C LEU A 120 -3.78 4.29 -2.60
N GLN A 121 -3.16 5.29 -3.24
CA GLN A 121 -2.69 6.50 -2.57
C GLN A 121 -3.83 7.23 -1.85
N GLN A 122 -4.95 7.45 -2.53
CA GLN A 122 -6.12 8.14 -1.97
C GLN A 122 -6.70 7.38 -0.79
N THR A 123 -6.79 6.05 -0.90
CA THR A 123 -7.34 5.19 0.15
C THR A 123 -6.47 5.19 1.40
N ILE A 124 -5.15 5.03 1.23
CA ILE A 124 -4.17 5.14 2.33
C ILE A 124 -4.37 6.49 3.03
N ALA A 125 -4.42 7.57 2.25
CA ALA A 125 -4.57 8.90 2.79
C ALA A 125 -5.95 9.14 3.42
N CYS A 126 -7.02 8.47 2.98
CA CYS A 126 -8.33 8.58 3.64
C CYS A 126 -8.32 7.90 5.02
N ILE A 127 -7.62 6.77 5.13
CA ILE A 127 -7.49 6.04 6.40
C ILE A 127 -6.62 6.84 7.38
N GLU A 128 -5.45 7.32 6.95
CA GLU A 128 -4.49 7.97 7.86
C GLU A 128 -4.95 9.33 8.37
N PHE A 129 -5.70 10.08 7.57
CA PHE A 129 -6.15 11.42 7.91
C PHE A 129 -7.63 11.48 8.33
N ASP A 130 -8.24 10.33 8.67
CA ASP A 130 -9.63 10.22 9.12
C ASP A 130 -10.66 10.89 8.18
N ARG A 131 -10.52 10.63 6.87
CA ARG A 131 -11.40 11.18 5.82
C ARG A 131 -12.42 10.17 5.30
N ILE A 132 -12.73 9.18 6.13
CA ILE A 132 -13.78 8.19 5.90
C ILE A 132 -15.00 8.59 6.72
N ASP A 133 -16.15 8.67 6.04
CA ASP A 133 -17.40 9.19 6.58
C ASP A 133 -18.57 8.31 6.10
N LEU A 134 -19.76 8.55 6.65
CA LEU A 134 -20.99 7.82 6.31
C LEU A 134 -22.12 8.79 5.95
N ALA A 135 -22.74 8.55 4.81
CA ALA A 135 -24.07 9.07 4.51
C ALA A 135 -25.13 8.02 4.86
N TYR A 136 -26.38 8.45 5.07
CA TYR A 136 -27.45 7.55 5.49
C TYR A 136 -28.67 7.67 4.59
N GLN A 137 -29.17 6.55 4.09
CA GLN A 137 -30.36 6.48 3.25
C GLN A 137 -31.49 5.77 3.97
N LYS A 138 -32.65 6.43 4.07
CA LYS A 138 -33.84 5.85 4.70
C LYS A 138 -34.42 4.76 3.81
N GLN A 139 -34.74 3.61 4.41
CA GLN A 139 -35.54 2.56 3.80
C GLN A 139 -36.98 2.68 4.29
N VAL A 140 -37.94 2.72 3.36
CA VAL A 140 -39.36 3.00 3.66
C VAL A 140 -40.27 1.85 3.26
N ASN A 141 -41.26 1.57 4.10
CA ASN A 141 -42.34 0.65 3.78
C ASN A 141 -43.32 1.29 2.79
N LEU A 142 -43.43 0.74 1.58
CA LEU A 142 -44.25 1.32 0.51
C LEU A 142 -45.76 1.37 0.83
N LYS A 143 -46.27 0.49 1.69
CA LYS A 143 -47.70 0.46 2.05
C LYS A 143 -48.05 1.54 3.08
N THR A 144 -47.14 1.81 4.01
CA THR A 144 -47.41 2.64 5.19
C THR A 144 -46.69 4.00 5.17
N GLY A 145 -45.70 4.17 4.29
CA GLY A 145 -44.83 5.34 4.24
C GLY A 145 -43.86 5.46 5.42
N LYS A 146 -43.86 4.50 6.35
CA LYS A 146 -43.01 4.54 7.55
C LYS A 146 -41.59 4.09 7.23
N VAL A 147 -40.61 4.72 7.86
CA VAL A 147 -39.21 4.29 7.83
C VAL A 147 -39.08 2.95 8.55
N THR A 148 -38.48 1.96 7.88
CA THR A 148 -38.25 0.61 8.43
C THR A 148 -36.78 0.32 8.70
N GLY A 149 -35.88 1.11 8.13
CA GLY A 149 -34.45 0.92 8.27
C GLY A 149 -33.66 2.10 7.72
N ILE A 150 -32.34 2.02 7.89
CA ILE A 150 -31.39 2.99 7.37
C ILE A 150 -30.22 2.19 6.78
N GLU A 151 -29.79 2.57 5.59
CA GLU A 151 -28.57 2.06 4.96
C GLU A 151 -27.45 3.08 5.13
N ALA A 152 -26.30 2.63 5.63
CA ALA A 152 -25.10 3.44 5.73
C ALA A 152 -24.30 3.32 4.42
N LEU A 153 -23.94 4.46 3.84
CA LEU A 153 -23.25 4.56 2.57
C LEU A 153 -21.87 5.18 2.81
N LEU A 154 -20.81 4.43 2.50
CA LEU A 154 -19.43 4.88 2.60
C LEU A 154 -19.20 6.19 1.83
N ARG A 155 -18.50 7.15 2.44
CA ARG A 155 -18.04 8.38 1.79
C ARG A 155 -16.58 8.58 2.11
N MET A 156 -15.74 8.59 1.08
CA MET A 156 -14.34 8.98 1.20
C MET A 156 -14.17 10.38 0.64
N ARG A 157 -13.28 11.17 1.24
CA ARG A 157 -13.06 12.56 0.85
C ARG A 157 -11.62 12.81 0.45
N ASP A 158 -11.44 13.61 -0.59
CA ASP A 158 -10.11 14.09 -1.01
C ASP A 158 -9.58 15.16 -0.03
N GLU A 159 -8.48 15.82 -0.37
CA GLU A 159 -7.85 16.84 0.49
C GLU A 159 -8.65 18.13 0.56
N GLU A 160 -9.43 18.41 -0.49
CA GLU A 160 -10.29 19.58 -0.59
C GLU A 160 -11.65 19.35 0.10
N GLY A 161 -11.93 18.10 0.50
CA GLY A 161 -13.16 17.68 1.15
C GLY A 161 -14.26 17.20 0.18
N ASN A 162 -13.96 17.13 -1.12
CA ASN A 162 -14.88 16.61 -2.13
C ASN A 162 -15.03 15.11 -1.97
N ILE A 163 -16.22 14.59 -2.32
CA ILE A 163 -16.49 13.16 -2.26
C ILE A 163 -15.79 12.47 -3.43
N ILE A 164 -14.97 11.47 -3.12
CA ILE A 164 -14.39 10.58 -4.12
C ILE A 164 -15.47 9.57 -4.56
N PRO A 165 -15.74 9.42 -5.87
CA PRO A 165 -16.75 8.47 -6.35
C PRO A 165 -16.41 7.03 -5.98
N ASN A 166 -17.33 6.36 -5.27
CA ASN A 166 -17.13 4.98 -4.82
C ASN A 166 -17.08 3.99 -5.99
N ASP A 167 -17.82 4.25 -7.06
CA ASP A 167 -17.86 3.44 -8.28
C ASP A 167 -16.54 3.51 -9.08
N GLU A 168 -15.75 4.56 -8.87
CA GLU A 168 -14.40 4.67 -9.44
C GLU A 168 -13.35 4.08 -8.50
N LEU A 169 -13.42 4.37 -7.20
CA LEU A 169 -12.39 3.98 -6.23
C LEU A 169 -12.47 2.50 -5.81
N ILE A 170 -13.65 2.02 -5.42
CA ILE A 170 -13.82 0.68 -4.82
C ILE A 170 -13.32 -0.43 -5.75
N PRO A 171 -13.65 -0.44 -7.06
CA PRO A 171 -13.17 -1.49 -7.96
C PRO A 171 -11.65 -1.60 -8.05
N GLN A 172 -10.92 -0.51 -7.78
CA GLN A 172 -9.46 -0.49 -7.83
C GLN A 172 -8.81 -1.08 -6.56
N ILE A 173 -9.51 -1.04 -5.42
CA ILE A 173 -8.95 -1.41 -4.10
C ILE A 173 -9.60 -2.64 -3.47
N GLU A 174 -10.74 -3.11 -3.98
CA GLU A 174 -11.51 -4.22 -3.39
C GLU A 174 -10.71 -5.52 -3.28
N GLY A 175 -9.79 -5.76 -4.23
CA GLY A 175 -8.88 -6.91 -4.22
C GLY A 175 -7.66 -6.76 -3.31
N GLU A 176 -7.46 -5.58 -2.73
CA GLU A 176 -6.33 -5.27 -1.87
C GLU A 176 -6.71 -5.40 -0.39
N SER A 177 -5.76 -5.84 0.44
CA SER A 177 -6.00 -5.97 1.89
C SER A 177 -6.34 -4.63 2.56
N LEU A 178 -5.98 -3.51 1.91
CA LEU A 178 -6.28 -2.16 2.36
C LEU A 178 -7.79 -1.89 2.50
N PHE A 179 -8.64 -2.49 1.67
CA PHE A 179 -10.09 -2.27 1.73
C PHE A 179 -10.68 -2.70 3.08
N SER A 180 -10.10 -3.72 3.73
CA SER A 180 -10.53 -4.13 5.07
C SER A 180 -10.35 -3.02 6.11
N LEU A 181 -9.30 -2.18 5.98
CA LEU A 181 -9.10 -1.03 6.87
C LEU A 181 -10.17 0.05 6.65
N VAL A 182 -10.60 0.25 5.40
CA VAL A 182 -11.70 1.18 5.07
C VAL A 182 -12.99 0.74 5.75
N VAL A 183 -13.31 -0.56 5.69
CA VAL A 183 -14.48 -1.13 6.36
C VAL A 183 -14.37 -0.93 7.87
N LEU A 184 -13.23 -1.23 8.48
CA LEU A 184 -13.03 -1.01 9.92
C LEU A 184 -13.21 0.46 10.33
N ALA A 185 -12.63 1.39 9.58
CA ALA A 185 -12.81 2.83 9.83
C ALA A 185 -14.28 3.24 9.72
N SER A 186 -15.02 2.71 8.75
CA SER A 186 -16.46 2.97 8.60
C SER A 186 -17.28 2.45 9.79
N LEU A 187 -16.91 1.29 10.36
CA LEU A 187 -17.57 0.73 11.53
C LEU A 187 -17.31 1.58 12.79
N VAL A 188 -16.12 2.19 12.90
CA VAL A 188 -15.84 3.14 13.99
C VAL A 188 -16.79 4.34 13.89
N LYS A 189 -16.96 4.95 12.71
CA LYS A 189 -17.92 6.05 12.49
C LYS A 189 -19.37 5.62 12.78
N LEU A 190 -19.75 4.42 12.34
CA LEU A 190 -21.07 3.87 12.62
C LEU A 190 -21.29 3.69 14.14
N SER A 191 -20.27 3.25 14.88
CA SER A 191 -20.37 3.06 16.33
C SER A 191 -20.67 4.37 17.07
N GLU A 192 -20.15 5.50 16.59
CA GLU A 192 -20.40 6.83 17.19
C GLU A 192 -21.88 7.21 17.12
N PHE A 193 -22.57 6.82 16.04
CA PHE A 193 -24.00 7.02 15.90
C PHE A 193 -24.82 6.25 16.95
N PHE A 194 -24.32 5.12 17.44
CA PHE A 194 -25.00 4.27 18.43
C PHE A 194 -24.62 4.58 19.89
N LYS A 195 -23.65 5.46 20.16
CA LYS A 195 -23.22 5.84 21.53
C LYS A 195 -24.21 6.76 22.27
N VAL A 196 -25.45 6.85 21.79
CA VAL A 196 -26.55 7.63 22.39
C VAL A 196 -26.99 7.05 23.73
#